data_AF-A0A962N8G2-F1
#
_entry.id   AF-A0A962N8G2-F1
#
_cell.length_a   1.000
_cell.length_b   1.000
_cell.length_c   1.000
_cell.angle_alpha   90.00
_cell.angle_beta   90.00
_cell.angle_gamma   90.00
#
_symmetry.space_group_name_H-M   'P 1'
#
loop_
_entity.id
_entity.type
_entity.pdbx_description
1 polymer ?
#
loop_
_entity_poly.entity_id
_entity_poly.type
_entity_poly.pdbx_seq_one_letter_code
_entity_poly.pdbx_strand_id
1 'polypeptide(L)' 'SGIHQREDVDRMRAAGVHAFLVGESLMRGGEPERAYAQLFG' A
#
# COMPACT_ATOMS: atom_id res chain seq x y z
N SER A 1 -4.21 -5.10 7.71
CA SER A 1 -4.97 -5.23 6.45
C SER A 1 -5.82 -3.98 6.28
N GLY A 2 -5.91 -3.40 5.08
CA GLY A 2 -6.70 -2.17 4.86
C GLY A 2 -6.02 -1.03 4.07
N ILE A 3 -4.84 -1.25 3.47
CA ILE A 3 -4.26 -0.33 2.48
C ILE A 3 -4.51 -0.93 1.10
N HIS A 4 -5.36 -0.29 0.30
CA HIS A 4 -5.76 -0.77 -1.02
C HIS A 4 -5.50 0.26 -2.12
N GLN A 5 -5.49 1.54 -1.75
CA GLN A 5 -5.31 2.67 -2.66
C GLN A 5 -4.23 3.61 -2.11
N ARG A 6 -3.74 4.53 -2.95
CA ARG A 6 -2.75 5.53 -2.53
C ARG A 6 -3.29 6.49 -1.47
N GLU A 7 -4.57 6.85 -1.56
CA GLU A 7 -5.22 7.72 -0.56
C GLU A 7 -5.17 7.14 0.86
N ASP A 8 -5.18 5.81 1.01
CA ASP A 8 -5.02 5.17 2.31
C ASP A 8 -3.61 5.41 2.87
N VAL A 9 -2.59 5.35 2.00
CA VAL A 9 -1.19 5.61 2.36
C VAL A 9 -1.02 7.07 2.77
N ASP A 10 -1.59 8.01 2.01
CA ASP A 10 -1.50 9.44 2.33
C ASP A 10 -2.19 9.78 3.65
N ARG A 11 -3.36 9.19 3.93
CA ARG A 11 -4.03 9.35 5.22
C ARG A 11 -3.16 8.88 6.38
N MET A 12 -2.52 7.72 6.24
CA MET A 12 -1.66 7.17 7.29
C MET A 12 -0.38 7.98 7.48
N ARG A 13 0.22 8.47 6.40
CA ARG A 13 1.38 9.38 6.46
C ARG A 13 1.04 10.70 7.15
N ALA A 14 -0.14 11.27 6.86
CA ALA A 14 -0.62 12.46 7.55
C ALA A 14 -0.82 12.22 9.06
N ALA A 15 -1.09 10.97 9.46
CA ALA A 15 -1.17 10.54 10.85
C ALA A 15 0.20 10.15 11.47
N GLY A 16 1.31 10.34 10.76
CA GLY A 16 2.66 10.03 11.24
C GLY A 16 3.06 8.55 11.13
N VAL A 17 2.30 7.74 10.39
CA VAL A 17 2.63 6.33 10.14
C VAL A 17 3.41 6.22 8.84
N HIS A 18 4.63 5.67 8.93
CA HIS A 18 5.56 5.55 7.79
C HIS A 18 5.92 4.10 7.44
N ALA A 19 5.64 3.15 8.32
CA ALA A 19 5.90 1.73 8.11
C ALA A 19 4.59 0.98 7.86
N PHE A 20 4.53 0.24 6.76
CA PHE A 20 3.34 -0.49 6.34
C PHE A 20 3.69 -1.97 6.13
N LEU A 21 2.90 -2.86 6.72
CA LEU A 21 2.94 -4.29 6.39
C LEU A 21 1.88 -4.55 5.31
N VAL A 22 2.32 -4.62 4.05
CA VAL A 22 1.45 -4.92 2.91
C VAL A 22 1.69 -6.37 2.50
N GLY A 23 0.72 -7.24 2.77
CA GLY A 23 0.81 -8.68 2.47
C GLY A 23 -0.18 -9.10 1.39
N GLU A 24 -1.46 -9.08 1.71
CA GLU A 24 -2.50 -9.57 0.80
C GLU A 24 -2.59 -8.75 -0.51
N SER A 25 -2.46 -7.42 -0.45
CA SER A 25 -2.55 -6.54 -1.64
C SER A 25 -1.37 -6.71 -2.61
N LEU A 26 -0.20 -7.16 -2.14
CA LEU A 26 0.95 -7.46 -3.00
C LEU A 26 0.90 -8.89 -3.54
N MET A 27 0.27 -9.82 -2.82
CA MET A 27 0.19 -11.24 -3.20
C MET A 27 -0.99 -11.54 -4.13
N ARG A 28 -2.08 -10.77 -4.04
CA ARG A 28 -3.31 -10.94 -4.83
C ARG A 28 -3.18 -10.25 -6.19
N GLY A 29 -2.43 -10.86 -7.12
CA GLY A 29 -2.32 -10.34 -8.49
C GLY A 29 -1.16 -10.89 -9.32
N GLY A 30 -0.21 -11.61 -8.71
CA GLY A 30 0.96 -12.16 -9.42
C GLY A 30 2.00 -11.10 -9.85
N GLU A 31 1.66 -9.81 -9.74
CA GLU A 31 2.51 -8.68 -10.13
C GLU A 31 2.75 -7.72 -8.94
N PRO A 32 3.55 -8.13 -7.94
CA PRO A 32 3.79 -7.35 -6.73
C PRO A 32 4.39 -5.97 -7.03
N GLU A 33 5.15 -5.84 -8.11
CA GLU A 33 5.83 -4.61 -8.53
C GLU A 33 4.83 -3.55 -8.99
N ARG A 34 3.80 -3.98 -9.75
CA ARG A 34 2.66 -3.15 -10.17
C ARG A 34 1.82 -2.71 -8.99
N ALA A 35 1.55 -3.60 -8.04
CA ALA A 35 0.80 -3.29 -6.84
C ALA A 35 1.57 -2.28 -5.94
N TYR A 36 2.90 -2.44 -5.83
CA TYR A 36 3.74 -1.47 -5.13
C TYR A 36 3.68 -0.09 -5.78
N ALA A 37 3.84 -0.01 -7.11
CA ALA A 37 3.80 1.26 -7.84
C ALA A 37 2.46 1.98 -7.68
N GLN A 38 1.33 1.27 -7.64
CA GLN A 38 0.00 1.89 -7.44
C GLN A 38 -0.18 2.51 -6.04
N LEU A 39 0.45 1.92 -5.01
CA LEU A 39 0.35 2.41 -3.64
C LEU A 39 1.41 3.48 -3.32
N PHE A 40 2.60 3.36 -3.89
CA PHE A 40 3.78 4.12 -3.48
C PHE A 40 4.48 4.90 -4.59
N GLY A 41 4.18 4.66 -5.87
CA GLY A 41 4.80 5.32 -7.04
C GLY A 41 4.19 6.68 -7.34
#